data_AF-A0A7C7PZS3-F1
#
_entry.id   AF-A0A7C7PZS3-F1
#
_cell.length_a   1.000
_cell.length_b   1.000
_cell.length_c   1.000
_cell.angle_alpha   90.00
_cell.angle_beta   90.00
_cell.angle_gamma   90.00
#
_symmetry.space_group_name_H-M   'P 1'
#
loop_
_entity.id
_entity.type
_entity.pdbx_description
1 polymer ?
#
loop_
_entity_poly.entity_id
_entity_poly.type
_entity_poly.pdbx_seq_one_letter_code
_entity_poly.pdbx_strand_id
1 'polypeptide(L)'
;MPESETQGKEGRDKGRGTKAGANGKAQDDSTKSDSAKTDSTKTDDRGDAGASKAATSKAATSKTAQAISGDQVAAYLRRHPEFLADNPDLLDSQEPPARAQGDGVIDLQQFQVQRLRNEVGNLTSLRDELLSAGRNNLSIQNRVHRSVLAILNARSFEEFVETITTDMAAILDLDVVTIGVEKTDEGSTWRPTAGVYCLEAGSIDALLGPNGTLLLRDHINGDPAIFDGAAGIVQSDALIRLNISETTPPALLALGSRQSDAFHAGQGTELLSFLSQVLEVSFRSWLNLPPRL
;
A
#
# COMPACT_ATOMS: atom_id res chain seq x y z
N MET A 1 55.61 -2.52 -34.03
CA MET A 1 55.44 -3.94 -33.64
C MET A 1 54.60 -3.98 -32.37
N PRO A 2 53.33 -4.41 -32.42
CA PRO A 2 52.27 -4.25 -33.44
C PRO A 2 51.48 -2.93 -33.16
N GLU A 3 50.63 -2.33 -34.00
CA GLU A 3 49.43 -2.78 -34.75
C GLU A 3 48.18 -3.08 -33.89
N SER A 4 47.17 -2.20 -33.97
CA SER A 4 45.79 -2.57 -34.30
C SER A 4 44.91 -1.33 -34.57
N GLU A 5 44.32 -1.27 -35.77
CA GLU A 5 43.26 -0.31 -36.11
C GLU A 5 41.90 -0.82 -35.62
N THR A 6 40.94 0.09 -35.37
CA THR A 6 39.53 -0.17 -35.75
C THR A 6 38.73 1.14 -35.86
N GLN A 7 38.05 1.34 -36.99
CA GLN A 7 37.07 2.41 -37.23
C GLN A 7 35.65 1.84 -37.34
N GLY A 8 34.65 2.69 -37.05
CA GLY A 8 33.24 2.52 -37.46
C GLY A 8 32.28 2.03 -36.36
N LYS A 9 30.96 2.30 -36.45
CA LYS A 9 30.21 3.10 -37.44
C LYS A 9 28.79 3.47 -36.92
N GLU A 10 28.13 4.38 -37.64
CA GLU A 10 26.77 4.95 -37.46
C GLU A 10 25.57 3.99 -37.23
N GLY A 11 24.47 4.55 -36.67
CA GLY A 11 23.07 4.07 -36.80
C GLY A 11 22.20 4.42 -35.57
N ARG A 12 21.26 5.40 -35.58
CA ARG A 12 19.85 5.38 -36.09
C ARG A 12 19.14 4.03 -35.80
N ASP A 13 17.99 3.96 -35.12
CA ASP A 13 16.68 4.54 -35.51
C ASP A 13 15.53 4.20 -34.50
N LYS A 14 14.48 5.05 -34.44
CA LYS A 14 13.05 4.86 -34.05
C LYS A 14 12.51 3.90 -32.94
N GLY A 15 11.58 4.48 -32.16
CA GLY A 15 10.34 3.86 -31.62
C GLY A 15 9.68 4.80 -30.59
N ARG A 16 8.51 5.46 -30.75
CA ARG A 16 7.16 5.20 -31.33
C ARG A 16 6.17 4.59 -30.32
N GLY A 17 5.13 5.37 -29.97
CA GLY A 17 3.98 4.96 -29.13
C GLY A 17 3.97 5.68 -27.76
N THR A 18 2.83 5.97 -27.11
CA THR A 18 1.42 5.61 -27.38
C THR A 18 0.44 6.66 -26.82
N LYS A 19 -0.82 6.62 -27.28
CA LYS A 19 -1.96 7.39 -26.73
C LYS A 19 -2.53 6.77 -25.45
N ALA A 20 -2.94 7.60 -24.49
CA ALA A 20 -4.14 7.48 -23.63
C ALA A 20 -4.19 8.73 -22.72
N GLY A 21 -5.31 9.25 -22.22
CA GLY A 21 -6.71 8.86 -22.41
C GLY A 21 -7.47 8.89 -21.08
N ALA A 22 -8.54 9.69 -20.99
CA ALA A 22 -9.52 9.75 -19.88
C ALA A 22 -8.98 10.21 -18.49
N ASN A 23 -9.81 10.53 -17.50
CA ASN A 23 -11.10 11.25 -17.45
C ASN A 23 -11.42 11.52 -15.96
N GLY A 24 -11.43 12.78 -15.51
CA GLY A 24 -11.65 13.13 -14.10
C GLY A 24 -13.05 13.66 -13.86
N LYS A 25 -13.93 12.85 -13.26
CA LYS A 25 -15.32 13.21 -12.92
C LYS A 25 -15.45 13.43 -11.41
N ALA A 26 -15.85 14.64 -11.01
CA ALA A 26 -16.46 14.90 -9.71
C ALA A 26 -17.47 16.05 -9.88
N GLN A 27 -18.73 15.80 -9.56
CA GLN A 27 -19.79 16.81 -9.54
C GLN A 27 -20.58 16.65 -8.24
N ASP A 28 -21.04 17.80 -7.75
CA ASP A 28 -21.52 18.09 -6.40
C ASP A 28 -23.03 17.86 -6.20
N ASP A 29 -23.54 18.28 -5.03
CA ASP A 29 -24.96 18.38 -4.59
C ASP A 29 -25.67 17.05 -4.27
N SER A 30 -26.26 16.82 -3.08
CA SER A 30 -27.42 17.50 -2.42
C SER A 30 -28.74 17.30 -3.19
N THR A 31 -29.95 17.19 -2.63
CA THR A 31 -30.64 17.49 -1.34
C THR A 31 -31.76 16.43 -1.14
N LYS A 32 -32.21 15.99 0.05
CA LYS A 32 -33.01 16.60 1.13
C LYS A 32 -34.49 17.01 0.80
N SER A 33 -35.47 16.20 1.22
CA SER A 33 -36.86 16.56 1.63
C SER A 33 -37.66 15.28 2.00
N ASP A 34 -38.20 15.10 3.21
CA ASP A 34 -39.57 15.47 3.69
C ASP A 34 -40.73 14.76 2.94
N SER A 35 -41.85 14.31 3.55
CA SER A 35 -42.30 14.26 4.96
C SER A 35 -43.62 13.42 5.10
N ALA A 36 -44.22 13.39 6.30
CA ALA A 36 -45.68 13.18 6.59
C ALA A 36 -46.34 11.77 6.61
N LYS A 37 -46.07 11.02 7.70
CA LYS A 37 -47.03 10.54 8.74
C LYS A 37 -48.57 10.69 8.54
N THR A 38 -49.31 9.58 8.71
CA THR A 38 -50.56 9.34 9.51
C THR A 38 -51.00 7.87 9.32
N ASP A 39 -51.70 7.12 10.16
CA ASP A 39 -51.96 6.95 11.61
C ASP A 39 -53.22 6.03 11.73
N SER A 40 -53.31 5.21 12.78
CA SER A 40 -54.39 4.24 13.12
C SER A 40 -54.49 2.99 12.20
N THR A 41 -55.12 1.85 12.54
CA THR A 41 -55.84 1.38 13.76
C THR A 41 -55.56 -0.13 14.07
N LYS A 42 -55.82 -0.55 15.32
CA LYS A 42 -56.16 -1.90 15.85
C LYS A 42 -57.25 -2.66 15.04
N THR A 43 -57.56 -3.98 15.18
CA THR A 43 -57.42 -5.01 16.27
C THR A 43 -57.70 -6.43 15.69
N ASP A 44 -57.26 -7.51 16.39
CA ASP A 44 -57.91 -8.84 16.68
C ASP A 44 -58.78 -9.60 15.64
N ASP A 45 -59.05 -10.91 15.68
CA ASP A 45 -58.44 -12.17 16.22
C ASP A 45 -59.13 -13.38 15.49
N ARG A 46 -58.55 -14.58 15.56
CA ARG A 46 -59.04 -15.94 15.20
C ARG A 46 -60.40 -16.17 14.49
N GLY A 47 -60.38 -17.08 13.51
CA GLY A 47 -61.59 -17.83 13.10
C GLY A 47 -61.34 -18.91 12.03
N ASP A 48 -61.23 -20.18 12.44
CA ASP A 48 -61.24 -21.36 11.56
C ASP A 48 -62.68 -21.85 11.33
N ALA A 49 -63.03 -22.19 10.08
CA ALA A 49 -64.02 -23.22 9.70
C ALA A 49 -64.10 -23.35 8.17
N GLY A 50 -64.03 -24.57 7.64
CA GLY A 50 -64.09 -24.84 6.20
C GLY A 50 -65.46 -25.26 5.65
N ALA A 51 -65.39 -25.93 4.48
CA ALA A 51 -66.44 -26.71 3.80
C ALA A 51 -67.38 -26.02 2.77
N SER A 52 -66.99 -26.20 1.48
CA SER A 52 -67.77 -26.98 0.49
C SER A 52 -68.79 -26.30 -0.47
N LYS A 53 -68.55 -26.60 -1.77
CA LYS A 53 -69.49 -26.76 -2.91
C LYS A 53 -70.12 -25.55 -3.64
N ALA A 54 -69.56 -25.36 -4.84
CA ALA A 54 -70.21 -25.51 -6.17
C ALA A 54 -71.17 -24.43 -6.74
N ALA A 55 -70.72 -23.86 -7.87
CA ALA A 55 -71.48 -23.29 -9.01
C ALA A 55 -72.44 -22.10 -8.74
N THR A 56 -72.61 -21.09 -9.61
CA THR A 56 -72.44 -21.06 -11.08
C THR A 56 -72.21 -19.61 -11.58
N SER A 57 -71.39 -19.43 -12.63
CA SER A 57 -71.38 -18.33 -13.62
C SER A 57 -71.73 -16.87 -13.23
N LYS A 58 -70.81 -15.93 -13.52
CA LYS A 58 -70.89 -15.15 -14.79
C LYS A 58 -69.56 -14.47 -15.16
N ALA A 59 -69.24 -14.52 -16.46
CA ALA A 59 -68.17 -13.79 -17.15
C ALA A 59 -68.42 -12.27 -17.14
N ALA A 60 -67.47 -11.35 -17.42
CA ALA A 60 -66.02 -11.37 -17.67
C ALA A 60 -65.50 -9.96 -17.26
N THR A 61 -64.22 -9.72 -16.95
CA THR A 61 -63.13 -9.54 -17.93
C THR A 61 -61.76 -9.68 -17.26
N SER A 62 -61.09 -10.82 -17.44
CA SER A 62 -59.65 -10.92 -17.23
C SER A 62 -58.93 -10.69 -18.57
N LYS A 63 -58.06 -9.68 -18.59
CA LYS A 63 -57.17 -9.37 -19.70
C LYS A 63 -56.23 -10.55 -19.89
N THR A 64 -56.41 -11.35 -20.94
CA THR A 64 -55.64 -12.58 -21.15
C THR A 64 -54.16 -12.25 -21.26
N ALA A 65 -53.37 -12.57 -20.24
CA ALA A 65 -51.93 -12.48 -20.32
C ALA A 65 -51.46 -13.41 -21.44
N GLN A 66 -50.90 -12.85 -22.52
CA GLN A 66 -50.31 -13.66 -23.58
C GLN A 66 -49.16 -14.45 -22.97
N ALA A 67 -49.30 -15.78 -22.97
CA ALA A 67 -48.22 -16.67 -22.58
C ALA A 67 -47.08 -16.53 -23.59
N ILE A 68 -46.01 -15.85 -23.18
CA ILE A 68 -44.79 -15.70 -23.97
C ILE A 68 -44.21 -17.10 -24.16
N SER A 69 -43.95 -17.50 -25.41
CA SER A 69 -43.40 -18.84 -25.67
C SER A 69 -41.92 -18.90 -25.28
N GLY A 70 -41.43 -20.10 -24.91
CA GLY A 70 -40.02 -20.30 -24.57
C GLY A 70 -39.06 -19.82 -25.67
N ASP A 71 -39.43 -20.01 -26.94
CA ASP A 71 -38.65 -19.53 -28.08
C ASP A 71 -38.60 -18.00 -28.18
N GLN A 72 -39.67 -17.30 -27.80
CA GLN A 72 -39.70 -15.82 -27.74
C GLN A 72 -38.81 -15.30 -26.62
N VAL A 73 -38.83 -15.94 -25.44
CA VAL A 73 -37.92 -15.61 -24.32
C VAL A 73 -36.46 -15.87 -24.74
N ALA A 74 -36.17 -17.01 -25.37
CA ALA A 74 -34.83 -17.35 -25.84
C ALA A 74 -34.35 -16.43 -26.99
N ALA A 75 -35.24 -15.95 -27.86
CA ALA A 75 -34.91 -14.97 -28.89
C ALA A 75 -34.66 -13.56 -28.31
N TYR A 76 -35.38 -13.20 -27.24
CA TYR A 76 -35.18 -11.94 -26.51
C TYR A 76 -33.84 -11.93 -25.78
N LEU A 77 -33.56 -12.96 -24.98
CA LEU A 77 -32.29 -13.09 -24.22
C LEU A 77 -31.05 -13.13 -25.13
N ARG A 78 -31.14 -13.74 -26.32
CA ARG A 78 -30.05 -13.70 -27.32
C ARG A 78 -29.83 -12.32 -27.95
N ARG A 79 -30.85 -11.45 -27.97
CA ARG A 79 -30.75 -10.07 -28.47
C ARG A 79 -30.35 -9.07 -27.39
N HIS A 80 -30.56 -9.43 -26.12
CA HIS A 80 -30.29 -8.61 -24.94
C HIS A 80 -29.45 -9.38 -23.91
N PRO A 81 -28.17 -9.68 -24.20
CA PRO A 81 -27.30 -10.39 -23.26
C PRO A 81 -27.09 -9.63 -21.94
N GLU A 82 -27.16 -8.29 -21.97
CA GLU A 82 -27.13 -7.41 -20.80
C GLU A 82 -28.32 -7.60 -19.83
N PHE A 83 -29.48 -8.08 -20.30
CA PHE A 83 -30.71 -8.15 -19.51
C PHE A 83 -30.58 -8.99 -18.23
N LEU A 84 -29.80 -10.07 -18.27
CA LEU A 84 -29.53 -10.93 -17.09
C LEU A 84 -28.45 -10.37 -16.17
N ALA A 85 -27.59 -9.46 -16.67
CA ALA A 85 -26.62 -8.75 -15.83
C ALA A 85 -27.29 -7.61 -15.04
N ASP A 86 -28.27 -6.95 -15.66
CA ASP A 86 -29.05 -5.85 -15.06
C ASP A 86 -30.14 -6.33 -14.08
N ASN A 87 -30.50 -7.61 -14.10
CA ASN A 87 -31.56 -8.20 -13.27
C ASN A 87 -31.07 -9.47 -12.53
N PRO A 88 -30.08 -9.38 -11.62
CA PRO A 88 -29.50 -10.53 -10.93
C PRO A 88 -30.52 -11.30 -10.07
N ASP A 89 -31.50 -10.62 -9.48
CA ASP A 89 -32.53 -11.21 -8.62
C ASP A 89 -33.43 -12.23 -9.35
N LEU A 90 -33.50 -12.14 -10.68
CA LEU A 90 -34.18 -13.12 -11.52
C LEU A 90 -33.45 -14.46 -11.59
N LEU A 91 -32.17 -14.51 -11.24
CA LEU A 91 -31.36 -15.74 -11.20
C LEU A 91 -31.59 -16.52 -9.90
N ASP A 92 -31.69 -15.80 -8.76
CA ASP A 92 -31.90 -16.40 -7.43
C ASP A 92 -33.31 -16.98 -7.25
N SER A 93 -34.26 -16.61 -8.14
CA SER A 93 -35.66 -17.04 -8.11
C SER A 93 -36.00 -18.17 -9.10
N GLN A 94 -35.05 -18.68 -9.89
CA GLN A 94 -35.27 -19.85 -10.76
C GLN A 94 -35.06 -21.17 -9.98
N GLU A 95 -36.09 -22.02 -9.91
CA GLU A 95 -35.90 -23.38 -9.40
C GLU A 95 -34.98 -24.21 -10.33
N PRO A 96 -33.98 -24.93 -9.80
CA PRO A 96 -33.07 -25.74 -10.62
C PRO A 96 -33.80 -26.84 -11.41
N PRO A 97 -33.72 -26.88 -12.76
CA PRO A 97 -34.10 -28.07 -13.50
C PRO A 97 -33.11 -29.20 -13.18
N ALA A 98 -33.61 -30.40 -12.91
CA ALA A 98 -32.78 -31.57 -12.63
C ALA A 98 -31.98 -32.01 -13.87
N ARG A 99 -30.78 -31.43 -14.04
CA ARG A 99 -29.75 -31.74 -15.07
C ARG A 99 -30.32 -32.06 -16.46
N ALA A 100 -30.70 -31.03 -17.21
CA ALA A 100 -30.89 -31.15 -18.66
C ALA A 100 -29.52 -31.24 -19.36
N GLN A 101 -29.07 -32.47 -19.64
CA GLN A 101 -27.81 -32.73 -20.34
C GLN A 101 -27.99 -32.52 -21.86
N GLY A 102 -27.77 -31.29 -22.33
CA GLY A 102 -27.87 -30.90 -23.74
C GLY A 102 -26.62 -30.17 -24.23
N ASP A 103 -26.10 -30.59 -25.38
CA ASP A 103 -24.89 -30.01 -25.98
C ASP A 103 -25.08 -28.52 -26.31
N GLY A 104 -24.17 -27.67 -25.84
CA GLY A 104 -24.22 -26.21 -26.02
C GLY A 104 -24.99 -25.41 -24.96
N VAL A 105 -25.60 -26.02 -23.92
CA VAL A 105 -26.15 -25.26 -22.78
C VAL A 105 -25.01 -24.94 -21.81
N ILE A 106 -24.52 -23.70 -21.83
CA ILE A 106 -23.64 -23.17 -20.78
C ILE A 106 -24.46 -23.09 -19.50
N ASP A 107 -24.15 -23.96 -18.54
CA ASP A 107 -24.85 -24.01 -17.26
C ASP A 107 -24.64 -22.69 -16.50
N LEU A 108 -25.70 -21.91 -16.38
CA LEU A 108 -25.72 -20.62 -15.69
C LEU A 108 -25.39 -20.80 -14.19
N GLN A 109 -25.69 -21.96 -13.60
CA GLN A 109 -25.27 -22.31 -12.25
C GLN A 109 -23.76 -22.53 -12.20
N GLN A 110 -23.18 -23.23 -13.17
CA GLN A 110 -21.72 -23.39 -13.27
C GLN A 110 -21.03 -22.03 -13.44
N PHE A 111 -21.59 -21.11 -14.22
CA PHE A 111 -21.05 -19.75 -14.37
C PHE A 111 -21.14 -18.94 -13.07
N GLN A 112 -22.29 -18.92 -12.40
CA GLN A 112 -22.49 -18.23 -11.12
C GLN A 112 -21.58 -18.81 -10.02
N VAL A 113 -21.50 -20.13 -9.91
CA VAL A 113 -20.60 -20.81 -8.96
C VAL A 113 -19.13 -20.52 -9.29
N GLN A 114 -18.75 -20.43 -10.56
CA GLN A 114 -17.39 -20.03 -10.93
C GLN A 114 -17.10 -18.56 -10.57
N ARG A 115 -18.06 -17.65 -10.77
CA ARG A 115 -17.94 -16.24 -10.34
C ARG A 115 -17.78 -16.14 -8.83
N LEU A 116 -18.59 -16.84 -8.04
CA LEU A 116 -18.46 -16.87 -6.58
C LEU A 116 -17.13 -17.47 -6.12
N ARG A 117 -16.64 -18.54 -6.77
CA ARG A 117 -15.31 -19.12 -6.47
C ARG A 117 -14.18 -18.15 -6.79
N ASN A 118 -14.26 -17.44 -7.91
CA ASN A 118 -13.28 -16.41 -8.26
C ASN A 118 -13.28 -15.29 -7.20
N GLU A 119 -14.46 -14.82 -6.78
CA GLU A 119 -14.58 -13.76 -5.78
C GLU A 119 -14.07 -14.17 -4.39
N VAL A 120 -14.40 -15.38 -3.94
CA VAL A 120 -13.83 -15.97 -2.71
C VAL A 120 -12.31 -16.12 -2.83
N GLY A 121 -11.80 -16.47 -4.02
CA GLY A 121 -10.37 -16.49 -4.33
C GLY A 121 -9.73 -15.11 -4.17
N ASN A 122 -10.29 -14.09 -4.81
CA ASN A 122 -9.84 -12.69 -4.72
C ASN A 122 -9.81 -12.19 -3.26
N LEU A 123 -10.89 -12.41 -2.51
CA LEU A 123 -10.99 -12.04 -1.10
C LEU A 123 -9.98 -12.78 -0.21
N THR A 124 -9.71 -14.05 -0.51
CA THR A 124 -8.70 -14.85 0.22
C THR A 124 -7.30 -14.33 -0.08
N SER A 125 -6.97 -14.04 -1.34
CA SER A 125 -5.70 -13.43 -1.74
C SER A 125 -5.48 -12.09 -1.05
N LEU A 126 -6.47 -11.19 -1.10
CA LEU A 126 -6.40 -9.88 -0.43
C LEU A 126 -6.22 -10.01 1.09
N ARG A 127 -6.91 -10.97 1.73
CA ARG A 127 -6.74 -11.25 3.17
C ARG A 127 -5.31 -11.69 3.48
N ASP A 128 -4.74 -12.56 2.65
CA ASP A 128 -3.41 -13.14 2.87
C ASP A 128 -2.30 -12.11 2.59
N GLU A 129 -2.49 -11.21 1.61
CA GLU A 129 -1.68 -10.01 1.40
C GLU A 129 -1.72 -9.07 2.60
N LEU A 130 -2.91 -8.71 3.11
CA LEU A 130 -3.08 -7.86 4.28
C LEU A 130 -2.46 -8.48 5.54
N LEU A 131 -2.60 -9.80 5.73
CA LEU A 131 -1.99 -10.52 6.84
C LEU A 131 -0.46 -10.55 6.73
N SER A 132 0.08 -10.69 5.51
CA SER A 132 1.51 -10.62 5.23
C SER A 132 2.07 -9.23 5.54
N ALA A 133 1.44 -8.17 5.03
CA ALA A 133 1.80 -6.79 5.30
C ALA A 133 1.72 -6.44 6.80
N GLY A 134 0.66 -6.87 7.49
CA GLY A 134 0.51 -6.67 8.94
C GLY A 134 1.58 -7.39 9.76
N ARG A 135 1.97 -8.62 9.37
CA ARG A 135 3.07 -9.36 10.00
C ARG A 135 4.42 -8.69 9.75
N ASN A 136 4.67 -8.20 8.54
CA ASN A 136 5.90 -7.48 8.22
C ASN A 136 6.02 -6.20 9.04
N ASN A 137 4.96 -5.39 9.09
CA ASN A 137 4.92 -4.16 9.90
C ASN A 137 5.17 -4.43 11.39
N LEU A 138 4.54 -5.46 11.96
CA LEU A 138 4.78 -5.85 13.37
C LEU A 138 6.22 -6.32 13.60
N SER A 139 6.83 -7.00 12.62
CA SER A 139 8.24 -7.40 12.66
C SER A 139 9.17 -6.17 12.67
N ILE A 140 8.97 -5.23 11.75
CA ILE A 140 9.72 -3.97 11.66
C ILE A 140 9.56 -3.15 12.96
N GLN A 141 8.33 -3.01 13.47
CA GLN A 141 8.09 -2.32 14.74
C GLN A 141 8.86 -2.98 15.89
N ASN A 142 8.83 -4.31 16.02
CA ASN A 142 9.55 -5.02 17.06
C ASN A 142 11.08 -4.84 16.92
N ARG A 143 11.62 -4.87 15.70
CA ARG A 143 13.03 -4.55 15.41
C ARG A 143 13.38 -3.13 15.86
N VAL A 144 12.59 -2.12 15.51
CA VAL A 144 12.78 -0.72 15.94
C VAL A 144 12.74 -0.58 17.46
N HIS A 145 11.76 -1.21 18.13
CA HIS A 145 11.67 -1.19 19.61
C HIS A 145 12.91 -1.85 20.25
N ARG A 146 13.42 -2.96 19.69
CA ARG A 146 14.65 -3.61 20.17
C ARG A 146 15.89 -2.75 19.93
N SER A 147 15.99 -2.06 18.80
CA SER A 147 17.09 -1.12 18.50
C SER A 147 17.10 0.02 19.51
N VAL A 148 15.94 0.65 19.76
CA VAL A 148 15.79 1.70 20.78
C VAL A 148 16.22 1.21 22.17
N LEU A 149 15.81 0.01 22.56
CA LEU A 149 16.24 -0.58 23.84
C LEU A 149 17.75 -0.87 23.89
N ALA A 150 18.38 -1.30 22.79
CA ALA A 150 19.83 -1.48 22.74
C ALA A 150 20.56 -0.13 22.94
N ILE A 151 20.16 0.89 22.17
CA ILE A 151 20.70 2.25 22.22
C ILE A 151 20.60 2.86 23.64
N LEU A 152 19.46 2.67 24.33
CA LEU A 152 19.24 3.16 25.68
C LEU A 152 19.98 2.37 26.79
N ASN A 153 20.53 1.19 26.49
CA ASN A 153 21.32 0.39 27.43
C ASN A 153 22.83 0.66 27.36
N ALA A 154 23.31 1.41 26.36
CA ALA A 154 24.69 1.79 26.22
C ALA A 154 25.19 2.57 27.45
N ARG A 155 26.40 2.25 27.92
CA ARG A 155 26.99 2.76 29.17
C ARG A 155 28.07 3.82 28.93
N SER A 156 28.46 4.02 27.68
CA SER A 156 29.37 5.08 27.24
C SER A 156 28.91 5.65 25.90
N PHE A 157 29.41 6.85 25.55
CA PHE A 157 29.13 7.46 24.25
C PHE A 157 29.74 6.68 23.08
N GLU A 158 30.87 6.00 23.30
CA GLU A 158 31.52 5.15 22.29
C GLU A 158 30.67 3.90 22.00
N GLU A 159 30.24 3.19 23.05
CA GLU A 159 29.30 2.06 22.96
C GLU A 159 27.96 2.49 22.34
N PHE A 160 27.45 3.68 22.66
CA PHE A 160 26.23 4.24 22.05
C PHE A 160 26.38 4.43 20.54
N VAL A 161 27.51 4.98 20.08
CA VAL A 161 27.81 5.13 18.64
C VAL A 161 27.99 3.76 17.97
N GLU A 162 28.72 2.83 18.59
CA GLU A 162 28.93 1.46 18.10
C GLU A 162 27.60 0.69 17.96
N THR A 163 26.71 0.77 18.95
CA THR A 163 25.38 0.18 18.90
C THR A 163 24.50 0.79 17.80
N ILE A 164 24.64 2.07 17.47
CA ILE A 164 23.90 2.68 16.35
C ILE A 164 24.45 2.21 14.99
N THR A 165 25.77 2.12 14.84
CA THR A 165 26.41 1.84 13.54
C THR A 165 26.51 0.33 13.25
N THR A 166 26.59 -0.50 14.28
CA THR A 166 26.81 -1.96 14.17
C THR A 166 25.60 -2.76 14.64
N ASP A 167 25.20 -2.66 15.92
CA ASP A 167 24.11 -3.50 16.46
C ASP A 167 22.77 -3.19 15.81
N MET A 168 22.45 -1.91 15.61
CA MET A 168 21.19 -1.50 15.01
C MET A 168 21.07 -1.94 13.55
N ALA A 169 22.17 -1.99 12.79
CA ALA A 169 22.16 -2.58 11.45
C ALA A 169 21.70 -4.04 11.50
N ALA A 170 22.28 -4.84 12.41
CA ALA A 170 21.92 -6.24 12.60
C ALA A 170 20.49 -6.44 13.15
N ILE A 171 20.01 -5.57 14.04
CA ILE A 171 18.65 -5.66 14.61
C ILE A 171 17.58 -5.25 13.60
N LEU A 172 17.84 -4.20 12.79
CA LEU A 172 16.92 -3.74 11.76
C LEU A 172 16.93 -4.61 10.50
N ASP A 173 17.92 -5.51 10.34
CA ASP A 173 18.12 -6.36 9.15
C ASP A 173 18.57 -5.52 7.93
N LEU A 174 19.50 -4.60 8.20
CA LEU A 174 20.11 -3.68 7.25
C LEU A 174 21.58 -4.02 7.03
N ASP A 175 22.12 -3.62 5.88
CA ASP A 175 23.50 -3.90 5.50
C ASP A 175 24.50 -2.93 6.12
N VAL A 176 24.09 -1.68 6.30
CA VAL A 176 24.93 -0.62 6.83
C VAL A 176 24.09 0.46 7.50
N VAL A 177 24.56 0.96 8.62
CA VAL A 177 24.05 2.19 9.25
C VAL A 177 25.22 3.13 9.48
N THR A 178 25.11 4.37 8.99
CA THR A 178 26.14 5.39 9.17
C THR A 178 25.56 6.69 9.72
N ILE A 179 26.41 7.46 10.39
CA ILE A 179 26.07 8.80 10.91
C ILE A 179 26.99 9.81 10.23
N GLY A 180 26.44 10.68 9.39
CA GLY A 180 27.15 11.84 8.84
C GLY A 180 26.98 13.06 9.74
N VAL A 181 28.03 13.82 9.97
CA VAL A 181 27.96 15.12 10.68
C VAL A 181 28.66 16.19 9.83
N GLU A 182 27.99 17.31 9.60
CA GLU A 182 28.58 18.41 8.82
C GLU A 182 29.69 19.15 9.58
N LYS A 183 30.67 19.67 8.83
CA LYS A 183 31.72 20.54 9.39
C LYS A 183 31.15 21.92 9.74
N THR A 184 31.42 22.38 10.97
CA THR A 184 31.13 23.76 11.41
C THR A 184 32.25 24.76 11.11
N ASP A 185 33.49 24.31 10.99
CA ASP A 185 34.68 25.16 10.73
C ASP A 185 35.70 24.42 9.85
N GLU A 186 36.43 25.16 9.00
CA GLU A 186 37.48 24.63 8.10
C GLU A 186 38.67 23.96 8.84
N GLY A 187 38.75 24.09 10.17
CA GLY A 187 39.85 23.55 11.00
C GLY A 187 39.46 22.38 11.92
N SER A 188 38.19 21.96 11.99
CA SER A 188 37.75 20.97 12.97
C SER A 188 38.03 19.53 12.52
N THR A 189 39.27 19.07 12.68
CA THR A 189 39.66 17.68 12.40
C THR A 189 39.18 16.73 13.50
N TRP A 190 37.87 16.53 13.63
CA TRP A 190 37.34 15.37 14.34
C TRP A 190 37.80 14.11 13.60
N ARG A 191 38.39 13.14 14.31
CA ARG A 191 38.78 11.85 13.70
C ARG A 191 37.52 11.01 13.49
N PRO A 192 37.22 10.53 12.27
CA PRO A 192 36.11 9.60 12.06
C PRO A 192 36.21 8.41 13.02
N THR A 193 35.21 8.26 13.88
CA THR A 193 34.99 7.02 14.63
C THR A 193 34.34 6.02 13.66
N ALA A 194 34.50 4.71 13.87
CA ALA A 194 33.88 3.72 13.00
C ALA A 194 32.36 3.97 12.87
N GLY A 195 31.90 4.15 11.63
CA GLY A 195 30.50 4.47 11.31
C GLY A 195 30.06 5.94 11.49
N VAL A 196 30.94 6.84 11.95
CA VAL A 196 30.70 8.30 12.02
C VAL A 196 31.58 9.04 11.02
N TYR A 197 30.96 9.64 10.02
CA TYR A 197 31.60 10.31 8.89
C TYR A 197 31.43 11.83 8.97
N CYS A 198 32.37 12.55 8.36
CA CYS A 198 32.38 14.00 8.34
C CYS A 198 32.00 14.49 6.93
N LEU A 199 30.86 15.17 6.84
CA LEU A 199 30.31 15.70 5.59
C LEU A 199 30.74 17.17 5.39
N GLU A 200 30.83 17.61 4.14
CA GLU A 200 31.01 19.05 3.86
C GLU A 200 29.76 19.84 4.27
N ALA A 201 29.94 21.09 4.66
CA ALA A 201 28.84 21.95 5.10
C ALA A 201 27.78 22.11 3.98
N GLY A 202 26.51 21.95 4.32
CA GLY A 202 25.40 21.98 3.37
C GLY A 202 25.18 20.71 2.54
N SER A 203 25.94 19.62 2.75
CA SER A 203 25.71 18.34 2.04
C SER A 203 24.33 17.76 2.34
N ILE A 204 23.86 17.87 3.59
CA ILE A 204 22.56 17.36 4.04
C ILE A 204 21.42 18.20 3.43
N ASP A 205 21.62 19.51 3.27
CA ASP A 205 20.68 20.39 2.56
C ASP A 205 20.68 20.15 1.04
N ALA A 206 21.83 19.81 0.44
CA ALA A 206 21.90 19.42 -0.96
C ALA A 206 21.21 18.07 -1.25
N LEU A 207 21.28 17.12 -0.31
CA LEU A 207 20.69 15.78 -0.45
C LEU A 207 19.19 15.74 -0.15
N LEU A 208 18.73 16.35 0.96
CA LEU A 208 17.33 16.29 1.39
C LEU A 208 16.51 17.55 1.02
N GLY A 209 17.18 18.63 0.62
CA GLY A 209 16.59 19.97 0.53
C GLY A 209 16.55 20.68 1.90
N PRO A 210 16.42 22.02 1.93
CA PRO A 210 16.58 22.83 3.15
C PRO A 210 15.59 22.50 4.28
N ASN A 211 14.42 21.97 3.94
CA ASN A 211 13.37 21.57 4.90
C ASN A 211 13.14 20.03 4.91
N GLY A 212 14.03 19.25 4.30
CA GLY A 212 13.87 17.80 4.20
C GLY A 212 14.33 17.08 5.45
N THR A 213 13.39 16.48 6.19
CA THR A 213 13.70 15.68 7.39
C THR A 213 14.05 14.23 7.05
N LEU A 214 13.45 13.66 6.01
CA LEU A 214 13.60 12.25 5.65
C LEU A 214 13.40 12.05 4.14
N LEU A 215 14.25 11.22 3.54
CA LEU A 215 14.21 10.84 2.13
C LEU A 215 14.41 9.33 2.00
N LEU A 216 13.50 8.64 1.30
CA LEU A 216 13.62 7.22 0.96
C LEU A 216 13.93 7.10 -0.53
N ARG A 217 14.87 6.23 -0.91
CA ARG A 217 15.27 6.01 -2.30
C ARG A 217 15.37 4.52 -2.61
N ASP A 218 14.64 4.08 -3.61
CA ASP A 218 14.71 2.74 -4.20
C ASP A 218 15.62 2.74 -5.45
N HIS A 219 16.12 1.56 -5.82
CA HIS A 219 16.89 1.34 -7.07
C HIS A 219 18.07 2.31 -7.32
N ILE A 220 18.78 2.71 -6.26
CA ILE A 220 19.96 3.59 -6.32
C ILE A 220 21.27 2.81 -6.44
N ASN A 221 22.36 3.54 -6.66
CA ASN A 221 23.70 3.09 -6.23
C ASN A 221 24.06 3.87 -4.96
N GLY A 222 24.58 3.19 -3.93
CA GLY A 222 25.00 3.85 -2.69
C GLY A 222 26.07 4.93 -2.93
N ASP A 223 25.99 6.01 -2.16
CA ASP A 223 26.97 7.10 -2.19
C ASP A 223 28.21 6.76 -1.33
N PRO A 224 29.43 6.72 -1.91
CA PRO A 224 30.66 6.52 -1.15
C PRO A 224 30.90 7.56 -0.05
N ALA A 225 30.38 8.79 -0.18
CA ALA A 225 30.52 9.80 0.88
C ALA A 225 29.67 9.51 2.12
N ILE A 226 28.65 8.65 2.00
CA ILE A 226 27.70 8.31 3.06
C ILE A 226 27.94 6.89 3.60
N PHE A 227 28.23 5.93 2.71
CA PHE A 227 28.34 4.50 3.03
C PHE A 227 29.76 3.94 2.88
N ASP A 228 30.73 4.72 2.39
CA ASP A 228 32.14 4.34 2.23
C ASP A 228 32.29 2.95 1.56
N GLY A 229 32.95 1.97 2.20
CA GLY A 229 33.15 0.63 1.66
C GLY A 229 31.86 -0.17 1.41
N ALA A 230 30.73 0.21 2.01
CA ALA A 230 29.43 -0.43 1.79
C ALA A 230 28.65 0.17 0.60
N ALA A 231 29.07 1.31 0.05
CA ALA A 231 28.35 1.99 -1.03
C ALA A 231 28.09 1.09 -2.25
N GLY A 232 29.03 0.19 -2.58
CA GLY A 232 28.91 -0.75 -3.69
C GLY A 232 27.89 -1.89 -3.51
N ILE A 233 27.33 -2.08 -2.32
CA ILE A 233 26.26 -3.07 -2.06
C ILE A 233 24.88 -2.44 -1.83
N VAL A 234 24.80 -1.14 -1.53
CA VAL A 234 23.53 -0.45 -1.24
C VAL A 234 22.74 -0.19 -2.53
N GLN A 235 21.50 -0.69 -2.57
CA GLN A 235 20.54 -0.54 -3.67
C GLN A 235 19.28 0.24 -3.27
N SER A 236 18.99 0.36 -1.97
CA SER A 236 18.00 1.30 -1.45
C SER A 236 18.49 1.92 -0.14
N ASP A 237 18.07 3.16 0.14
CA ASP A 237 18.41 3.82 1.40
C ASP A 237 17.30 4.69 2.00
N ALA A 238 17.42 4.93 3.31
CA ALA A 238 16.73 5.98 4.02
C ALA A 238 17.75 6.96 4.60
N LEU A 239 17.64 8.22 4.18
CA LEU A 239 18.43 9.35 4.66
C LEU A 239 17.57 10.19 5.60
N ILE A 240 18.00 10.39 6.85
CA ILE A 240 17.20 11.03 7.90
C ILE A 240 18.02 12.12 8.59
N ARG A 241 17.55 13.36 8.54
CA ARG A 241 18.16 14.50 9.24
C ARG A 241 17.94 14.38 10.75
N LEU A 242 19.00 14.54 11.53
CA LEU A 242 19.01 14.58 12.99
C LEU A 242 19.26 16.01 13.46
N ASN A 243 18.26 16.64 14.06
CA ASN A 243 18.30 18.02 14.56
C ASN A 243 18.70 18.05 16.04
N ILE A 244 19.92 17.63 16.36
CA ILE A 244 20.38 17.44 17.75
C ILE A 244 20.22 18.73 18.58
N SER A 245 20.65 19.89 18.10
CA SER A 245 20.48 21.22 18.71
C SER A 245 20.72 22.33 17.69
N GLU A 246 20.23 23.54 17.95
CA GLU A 246 20.58 24.76 17.20
C GLU A 246 22.08 25.12 17.32
N THR A 247 22.75 24.60 18.35
CA THR A 247 24.16 24.84 18.67
C THR A 247 25.10 23.74 18.17
N THR A 248 24.59 22.72 17.49
CA THR A 248 25.36 21.59 16.95
C THR A 248 25.28 21.58 15.42
N PRO A 249 26.33 21.13 14.70
CA PRO A 249 26.23 20.91 13.26
C PRO A 249 25.04 20.00 12.90
N PRO A 250 24.41 20.20 11.72
CA PRO A 250 23.47 19.25 11.16
C PRO A 250 24.07 17.84 11.07
N ALA A 251 23.27 16.85 11.42
CA ALA A 251 23.65 15.44 11.33
C ALA A 251 22.66 14.64 10.49
N LEU A 252 23.12 13.53 9.93
CA LEU A 252 22.41 12.63 9.05
C LEU A 252 22.56 11.21 9.57
N LEU A 253 21.44 10.50 9.75
CA LEU A 253 21.43 9.04 9.86
C LEU A 253 21.15 8.48 8.46
N ALA A 254 22.01 7.60 7.98
CA ALA A 254 21.80 6.89 6.72
C ALA A 254 21.68 5.39 6.97
N LEU A 255 20.60 4.81 6.45
CA LEU A 255 20.26 3.39 6.56
C LEU A 255 20.34 2.78 5.15
N GLY A 256 21.28 1.85 4.92
CA GLY A 256 21.49 1.23 3.61
C GLY A 256 21.08 -0.24 3.57
N SER A 257 20.46 -0.66 2.46
CA SER A 257 20.08 -2.04 2.17
C SER A 257 20.49 -2.47 0.77
N ARG A 258 20.90 -3.72 0.60
CA ARG A 258 21.18 -4.36 -0.69
C ARG A 258 19.93 -4.76 -1.47
N GLN A 259 18.77 -4.77 -0.82
CA GLN A 259 17.48 -5.02 -1.46
C GLN A 259 17.00 -3.70 -2.08
N SER A 260 16.70 -3.69 -3.39
CA SER A 260 16.33 -2.45 -4.08
C SER A 260 14.94 -1.91 -3.70
N ASP A 261 14.11 -2.74 -3.04
CA ASP A 261 12.73 -2.46 -2.63
C ASP A 261 12.55 -2.30 -1.10
N ALA A 262 13.61 -2.44 -0.29
CA ALA A 262 13.51 -2.34 1.18
C ALA A 262 13.17 -0.93 1.68
N PHE A 263 13.58 0.12 0.95
CA PHE A 263 13.15 1.50 1.14
C PHE A 263 12.57 2.04 -0.15
N HIS A 264 11.34 2.59 -0.10
CA HIS A 264 10.68 3.17 -1.26
C HIS A 264 9.82 4.38 -0.88
N ALA A 265 9.68 5.37 -1.78
CA ALA A 265 9.04 6.65 -1.47
C ALA A 265 7.57 6.56 -0.98
N GLY A 266 6.86 5.46 -1.28
CA GLY A 266 5.50 5.19 -0.79
C GLY A 266 5.39 4.48 0.58
N GLN A 267 6.50 4.29 1.30
CA GLN A 267 6.53 3.57 2.58
C GLN A 267 6.09 4.48 3.74
N GLY A 268 5.47 3.91 4.77
CA GLY A 268 5.22 4.62 6.03
C GLY A 268 6.54 4.99 6.73
N THR A 269 6.72 6.27 7.03
CA THR A 269 7.97 6.84 7.59
C THR A 269 7.89 7.05 9.10
N GLU A 270 6.79 6.65 9.75
CA GLU A 270 6.47 6.95 11.14
C GLU A 270 7.46 6.27 12.10
N LEU A 271 7.83 5.01 11.84
CA LEU A 271 8.79 4.27 12.66
C LEU A 271 10.21 4.82 12.54
N LEU A 272 10.59 5.31 11.35
CA LEU A 272 11.87 5.98 11.11
C LEU A 272 11.93 7.36 11.77
N SER A 273 10.82 8.11 11.72
CA SER A 273 10.66 9.39 12.42
C SER A 273 10.65 9.24 13.94
N PHE A 274 10.09 8.15 14.47
CA PHE A 274 10.17 7.82 15.89
C PHE A 274 11.62 7.48 16.29
N LEU A 275 12.30 6.64 15.51
CA LEU A 275 13.69 6.28 15.74
C LEU A 275 14.62 7.51 15.74
N SER A 276 14.45 8.43 14.78
CA SER A 276 15.25 9.66 14.73
C SER A 276 15.00 10.58 15.93
N GLN A 277 13.75 10.75 16.37
CA GLN A 277 13.43 11.52 17.58
C GLN A 277 14.06 10.91 18.84
N VAL A 278 14.04 9.59 18.99
CA VAL A 278 14.71 8.90 20.11
C VAL A 278 16.23 9.12 20.06
N LEU A 279 16.83 9.03 18.87
CA LEU A 279 18.25 9.29 18.67
C LEU A 279 18.60 10.75 19.00
N GLU A 280 17.85 11.74 18.51
CA GLU A 280 18.03 13.16 18.86
C GLU A 280 18.04 13.39 20.37
N VAL A 281 17.06 12.82 21.09
CA VAL A 281 16.97 12.94 22.56
C VAL A 281 18.16 12.26 23.24
N SER A 282 18.57 11.08 22.77
CA SER A 282 19.70 10.34 23.33
C SER A 282 21.03 11.06 23.09
N PHE A 283 21.26 11.60 21.89
CA PHE A 283 22.42 12.44 21.58
C PHE A 283 22.45 13.69 22.46
N ARG A 284 21.33 14.39 22.67
CA ARG A 284 21.26 15.55 23.57
C ARG A 284 21.61 15.18 25.02
N SER A 285 21.16 14.02 25.49
CA SER A 285 21.48 13.50 26.82
C SER A 285 22.98 13.24 26.99
N TRP A 286 23.60 12.53 26.03
CA TRP A 286 25.05 12.26 26.04
C TRP A 286 25.91 13.52 25.93
N LEU A 287 25.47 14.50 25.14
CA LEU A 287 26.15 15.78 24.94
C LEU A 287 25.83 16.83 26.01
N ASN A 288 25.02 16.50 27.03
CA ASN A 288 24.57 17.42 28.10
C ASN A 288 23.96 18.73 27.58
N LEU A 289 23.22 18.67 26.47
CA LEU A 289 22.60 19.84 25.84
C LEU A 289 21.31 20.25 26.57
N PRO A 290 20.97 21.55 26.63
CA PRO A 290 19.74 22.03 27.27
C PRO A 290 18.49 21.42 26.60
N PRO A 291 17.33 21.35 27.29
CA PRO A 291 16.09 20.86 26.70
C PRO A 291 15.61 21.76 25.55
N ARG A 292 14.77 21.22 24.64
CA ARG A 292 14.01 22.05 23.69
C ARG A 292 12.97 22.85 24.50
N LEU A 293 12.92 24.16 24.28
CA LEU A 293 11.91 25.07 24.82
C LEU A 293 10.58 24.93 24.07
#